data_AF-A0A2E3Z481-F1
#
_entry.id   AF-A0A2E3Z481-F1
#
_cell.length_a   1.000
_cell.length_b   1.000
_cell.length_c   1.000
_cell.angle_alpha   90.00
_cell.angle_beta   90.00
_cell.angle_gamma   90.00
#
_symmetry.space_group_name_H-M   'P 1'
#
loop_
_entity.id
_entity.type
_entity.pdbx_description
1 polymer ?
#
loop_
_entity_poly.entity_id
_entity_poly.type
_entity_poly.pdbx_seq_one_letter_code
_entity_poly.pdbx_strand_id
1 'polypeptide(L)'
;MLSQLIEAVFSSLNKSHPRCMESLTAIHQRHLRLSHDLTAEGGSVLLITDFASSDTAPSLPTLTGKNLAFQLQQMISQKNFFTGLNPFRLQALLSEDPHIATNIHTILCEQPWLWNLGQRHYAVTAIRFQKKVS
;
A
#
# COMPACT_ATOMS: atom_id res chain seq x y z
N MET A 1 -2.39 9.01 -4.44
CA MET A 1 -1.82 7.86 -3.68
C MET A 1 -2.93 7.17 -2.92
N LEU A 2 -2.78 5.87 -2.58
CA LEU A 2 -3.81 5.13 -1.83
C LEU A 2 -4.14 5.80 -0.48
N SER A 3 -3.15 6.42 0.16
CA SER A 3 -3.29 7.24 1.36
C SER A 3 -4.36 8.33 1.25
N GLN A 4 -4.48 9.01 0.11
CA GLN A 4 -5.49 10.05 -0.11
C GLN A 4 -6.91 9.49 -0.19
N LEU A 5 -7.08 8.28 -0.75
CA LEU A 5 -8.37 7.60 -0.78
C LEU A 5 -8.80 7.19 0.63
N ILE A 6 -7.85 6.73 1.45
CA ILE A 6 -8.08 6.39 2.85
C ILE A 6 -8.40 7.62 3.69
N GLU A 7 -7.70 8.73 3.46
CA GLU A 7 -7.99 10.01 4.13
C GLU A 7 -9.41 10.48 3.85
N ALA A 8 -9.88 10.34 2.60
CA ALA A 8 -11.27 10.65 2.24
C ALA A 8 -12.29 9.78 3.00
N VAL A 9 -11.95 8.51 3.29
CA VAL A 9 -12.80 7.65 4.16
C VAL A 9 -12.83 8.19 5.57
N PHE A 10 -11.68 8.53 6.15
CA PHE A 10 -11.62 9.02 7.52
C PHE A 10 -12.23 10.41 7.71
N SER A 11 -12.23 11.24 6.68
CA SER A 11 -12.89 12.54 6.72
C SER A 11 -14.41 12.41 6.56
N SER A 12 -14.89 11.42 5.80
CA SER A 12 -16.32 11.19 5.57
C SER A 12 -16.97 10.34 6.67
N LEU A 13 -16.26 9.32 7.14
CA LEU A 13 -16.65 8.42 8.22
C LEU A 13 -15.68 8.64 9.38
N ASN A 14 -16.20 9.05 10.54
CA ASN A 14 -15.39 9.08 11.75
C ASN A 14 -14.67 7.72 11.93
N LYS A 15 -13.39 7.73 12.33
CA LYS A 15 -12.60 6.50 12.57
C LYS A 15 -13.28 5.50 13.52
N SER A 16 -14.13 5.99 14.43
CA SER A 16 -14.89 5.17 15.38
C SER A 16 -16.18 4.58 14.79
N HIS A 17 -16.51 4.91 13.54
CA HIS A 17 -17.71 4.41 12.89
C HIS A 17 -17.59 2.88 12.71
N PRO A 18 -18.62 2.09 13.08
CA PRO A 18 -18.56 0.62 13.06
C PRO A 18 -18.12 0.03 11.71
N ARG A 19 -18.48 0.70 10.60
CA ARG A 19 -18.19 0.26 9.23
C ARG A 19 -16.94 0.89 8.61
N CYS A 20 -16.15 1.66 9.35
CA CYS A 20 -14.98 2.35 8.81
C CYS A 20 -14.00 1.36 8.14
N MET A 21 -13.70 0.25 8.82
CA MET A 21 -12.80 -0.79 8.28
C MET A 21 -13.37 -1.55 7.08
N GLU A 22 -14.70 -1.76 7.05
CA GLU A 22 -15.38 -2.34 5.89
C GLU A 22 -15.26 -1.41 4.68
N SER A 23 -15.51 -0.12 4.86
CA SER A 23 -15.40 0.90 3.81
C SER A 23 -13.97 1.02 3.28
N LEU A 24 -12.96 1.00 4.16
CA LEU A 24 -11.55 0.96 3.74
C LEU A 24 -11.25 -0.26 2.89
N THR A 25 -11.70 -1.44 3.32
CA THR A 25 -11.49 -2.69 2.58
C THR A 25 -12.16 -2.63 1.20
N ALA A 26 -13.40 -2.16 1.12
CA ALA A 26 -14.13 -2.00 -0.13
C ALA A 26 -13.43 -1.03 -1.09
N ILE A 27 -12.88 0.06 -0.58
CA ILE A 27 -12.14 1.05 -1.38
C ILE A 27 -10.83 0.46 -1.92
N HIS A 28 -10.08 -0.29 -1.10
CA HIS A 28 -8.90 -0.99 -1.57
C HIS A 28 -9.25 -1.98 -2.69
N GLN A 29 -10.26 -2.82 -2.47
CA GLN A 29 -10.71 -3.79 -3.48
C GLN A 29 -11.11 -3.09 -4.77
N ARG A 30 -11.91 -2.01 -4.69
CA ARG A 30 -12.31 -1.25 -5.88
C ARG A 30 -11.12 -0.63 -6.60
N HIS A 31 -10.17 -0.05 -5.87
CA HIS A 31 -8.96 0.54 -6.46
C HIS A 31 -8.12 -0.52 -7.18
N LEU A 32 -7.86 -1.66 -6.53
CA LEU A 32 -7.07 -2.75 -7.10
C LEU A 32 -7.73 -3.36 -8.34
N ARG A 33 -9.06 -3.58 -8.30
CA ARG A 33 -9.84 -4.06 -9.47
C ARG A 33 -9.75 -3.08 -10.63
N LEU A 34 -9.97 -1.78 -10.37
CA LEU A 34 -9.86 -0.76 -11.42
C LEU A 34 -8.46 -0.72 -12.04
N SER A 35 -7.40 -0.80 -11.23
CA SER A 35 -6.03 -0.87 -11.74
C SER A 35 -5.81 -2.10 -12.62
N HIS A 36 -6.33 -3.26 -12.22
CA HIS A 36 -6.26 -4.49 -13.01
C HIS A 36 -7.06 -4.37 -14.33
N ASP A 37 -8.27 -3.83 -14.28
CA ASP A 37 -9.18 -3.75 -15.44
C ASP A 37 -8.66 -2.79 -16.50
N LEU A 38 -8.06 -1.67 -16.08
CA LEU A 38 -7.45 -0.68 -16.96
C LEU A 38 -6.07 -1.11 -17.49
N THR A 39 -5.48 -2.17 -16.94
CA THR A 39 -4.21 -2.70 -17.43
C THR A 39 -4.44 -3.59 -18.64
N ALA A 40 -3.70 -3.31 -19.72
CA ALA A 40 -3.69 -4.15 -20.90
C ALA A 40 -3.20 -5.57 -20.57
N GLU A 41 -3.59 -6.57 -21.36
CA GLU A 41 -3.07 -7.92 -21.23
C GLU A 41 -1.53 -7.93 -21.33
N GLY A 42 -0.89 -8.75 -20.50
CA GLY A 42 0.57 -8.75 -20.34
C GLY A 42 1.14 -7.50 -19.64
N GLY A 43 0.31 -6.47 -19.38
CA GLY A 43 0.72 -5.24 -18.70
C GLY A 43 0.97 -5.45 -17.21
N SER A 44 1.77 -4.56 -16.62
CA SER A 44 2.12 -4.58 -15.20
C SER A 44 1.55 -3.38 -14.45
N VAL A 45 1.11 -3.62 -13.22
CA VAL A 45 0.72 -2.59 -12.26
C VAL A 45 1.80 -2.49 -11.19
N LEU A 46 2.20 -1.26 -10.86
CA LEU A 46 3.04 -0.94 -9.71
C LEU A 46 2.28 0.01 -8.79
N LEU A 47 1.76 -0.52 -7.69
CA LEU A 47 1.07 0.27 -6.65
C LEU A 47 2.09 0.70 -5.60
N ILE A 48 2.40 1.99 -5.54
CA ILE A 48 3.26 2.56 -4.49
C ILE A 48 2.39 3.06 -3.34
N THR A 49 2.72 2.63 -2.13
CA THR A 49 2.04 3.05 -0.89
C THR A 49 3.03 3.62 0.09
N ASP A 50 2.73 4.82 0.59
CA ASP A 50 3.34 5.39 1.78
C ASP A 50 2.70 4.77 3.01
N PHE A 51 3.49 4.19 3.89
CA PHE A 51 2.96 3.54 5.11
C PHE A 51 3.35 4.29 6.37
N ALA A 52 4.32 5.21 6.35
CA ALA A 52 4.62 6.10 7.46
C ALA A 52 5.22 7.42 6.97
N SER A 53 5.14 8.47 7.79
CA SER A 53 5.78 9.76 7.53
C SER A 53 6.61 10.23 8.72
N SER A 54 7.51 11.19 8.49
CA SER A 54 8.31 11.80 9.55
C SER A 54 7.47 12.48 10.64
N ASP A 55 6.20 12.81 10.35
CA ASP A 55 5.28 13.40 11.34
C ASP A 55 4.84 12.34 12.38
N THR A 56 4.71 11.07 11.97
CA THR A 56 4.32 9.96 12.84
C THR A 56 5.48 9.06 13.26
N ALA A 57 6.59 9.11 12.54
CA ALA A 57 7.83 8.40 12.82
C ALA A 57 9.03 9.36 12.66
N PRO A 58 9.34 10.18 13.68
CA PRO A 58 10.35 11.24 13.60
C PRO A 58 11.77 10.76 13.29
N SER A 59 12.07 9.48 13.50
CA SER A 59 13.37 8.87 13.18
C SER A 59 13.56 8.55 11.69
N LEU A 60 12.51 8.62 10.85
CA LEU A 60 12.62 8.29 9.42
C LEU A 60 13.75 9.02 8.68
N PRO A 61 13.97 10.34 8.86
CA PRO A 61 15.05 11.05 8.18
C PRO A 61 16.46 10.58 8.59
N THR A 62 16.59 9.95 9.76
CA THR A 62 17.87 9.44 10.26
C THR A 62 18.21 8.04 9.72
N LEU A 63 17.23 7.33 9.17
CA LEU A 63 17.45 5.99 8.61
C LEU A 63 18.22 6.12 7.30
N THR A 64 19.42 5.55 7.26
CA THR A 64 20.29 5.60 6.08
C THR A 64 21.11 4.31 5.97
N GLY A 65 21.69 4.10 4.78
CA GLY A 65 22.67 3.03 4.56
C GLY A 65 22.08 1.67 4.24
N LYS A 66 22.94 0.65 4.28
CA LYS A 66 22.67 -0.71 3.77
C LYS A 66 21.53 -1.45 4.47
N ASN A 67 21.14 -1.00 5.67
CA ASN A 67 20.10 -1.65 6.48
C ASN A 67 18.73 -0.95 6.41
N LEU A 68 18.58 0.08 5.57
CA LEU A 68 17.36 0.88 5.50
C LEU A 68 16.11 0.02 5.26
N ALA A 69 16.15 -0.86 4.25
CA ALA A 69 15.01 -1.72 3.92
C ALA A 69 14.62 -2.63 5.11
N PHE A 70 15.60 -3.19 5.81
CA PHE A 70 15.37 -4.00 7.00
C PHE A 70 14.73 -3.19 8.14
N GLN A 71 15.22 -1.98 8.41
CA GLN A 71 14.65 -1.10 9.44
C GLN A 71 13.20 -0.72 9.11
N LEU A 72 12.90 -0.43 7.84
CA LEU A 72 11.56 -0.12 7.38
C LEU A 72 10.62 -1.34 7.45
N GLN A 73 11.11 -2.55 7.15
CA GLN A 73 10.35 -3.79 7.35
C GLN A 73 10.03 -4.03 8.83
N GLN A 74 10.97 -3.75 9.75
CA GLN A 74 10.71 -3.83 11.18
C GLN A 74 9.58 -2.90 11.62
N MET A 75 9.50 -1.68 11.07
CA MET A 75 8.37 -0.78 11.34
C MET A 75 7.03 -1.40 10.94
N ILE A 76 6.97 -2.07 9.78
CA ILE A 76 5.75 -2.76 9.33
C ILE A 76 5.38 -3.89 10.30
N SER A 77 6.35 -4.72 10.68
CA SER A 77 6.15 -5.83 11.64
C SER A 77 5.69 -5.35 13.02
N GLN A 78 6.18 -4.19 13.46
CA GLN A 78 5.81 -3.53 14.71
C GLN A 78 4.48 -2.76 14.62
N LYS A 79 3.76 -2.86 13.49
CA LYS A 79 2.52 -2.12 13.21
C LYS A 79 2.68 -0.60 13.28
N ASN A 80 3.89 -0.09 13.05
CA ASN A 80 4.16 1.33 12.98
C ASN A 80 3.91 1.85 11.54
N PHE A 81 2.64 1.80 11.15
CA PHE A 81 2.15 2.28 9.85
C PHE A 81 0.81 2.98 9.98
N PHE A 82 0.49 3.81 9.00
CA PHE A 82 -0.82 4.43 8.84
C PHE A 82 -1.93 3.38 8.71
N THR A 83 -3.02 3.58 9.44
CA THR A 83 -4.18 2.68 9.38
C THR A 83 -4.66 2.52 7.94
N GLY A 84 -4.84 1.25 7.51
CA GLY A 84 -5.27 0.91 6.16
C GLY A 84 -4.12 0.78 5.14
N LEU A 85 -2.90 1.20 5.45
CA LEU A 85 -1.76 1.16 4.51
C LEU A 85 -0.76 0.05 4.84
N ASN A 86 -1.24 -1.06 5.41
CA ASN A 86 -0.42 -2.26 5.59
C ASN A 86 -0.18 -2.93 4.22
N PRO A 87 1.06 -2.98 3.72
CA PRO A 87 1.36 -3.54 2.40
C PRO A 87 1.03 -5.03 2.30
N PHE A 88 1.20 -5.80 3.38
CA PHE A 88 0.85 -7.23 3.39
C PHE A 88 -0.67 -7.44 3.28
N ARG A 89 -1.48 -6.52 3.80
CA ARG A 89 -2.94 -6.61 3.64
C ARG A 89 -3.35 -6.32 2.19
N LEU A 90 -2.72 -5.34 1.55
CA LEU A 90 -2.98 -5.03 0.13
C LEU A 90 -2.57 -6.20 -0.78
N GLN A 91 -1.44 -6.83 -0.50
CA GLN A 91 -1.01 -8.05 -1.19
C GLN A 91 -2.01 -9.20 -1.00
N ALA A 92 -2.51 -9.40 0.23
CA ALA A 92 -3.53 -10.41 0.51
C ALA A 92 -4.82 -10.13 -0.28
N LEU A 93 -5.27 -8.87 -0.33
CA LEU A 93 -6.48 -8.49 -1.10
C LEU A 93 -6.36 -8.82 -2.59
N LEU A 94 -5.18 -8.69 -3.20
CA LEU A 94 -4.95 -9.10 -4.59
C LEU A 94 -5.07 -10.63 -4.78
N SER A 95 -4.63 -11.40 -3.79
CA SER A 95 -4.64 -12.87 -3.82
C SER A 95 -6.02 -13.46 -3.49
N GLU A 96 -6.79 -12.78 -2.64
CA GLU A 96 -8.11 -13.17 -2.16
C GLU A 96 -9.23 -12.80 -3.14
N ASP A 97 -9.01 -11.81 -4.03
CA ASP A 97 -10.03 -11.32 -4.95
C ASP A 97 -10.14 -12.21 -6.21
N PRO A 98 -11.25 -12.94 -6.42
CA PRO A 98 -11.36 -13.89 -7.53
C PRO A 98 -11.25 -13.24 -8.92
N HIS A 99 -11.67 -11.97 -9.05
CA HIS A 99 -11.63 -11.23 -10.31
C HIS A 99 -10.20 -10.92 -10.76
N ILE A 100 -9.31 -10.72 -9.78
CA ILE A 100 -7.90 -10.38 -10.01
C ILE A 100 -7.05 -11.65 -9.98
N ALA A 101 -7.17 -12.46 -8.92
CA ALA A 101 -6.29 -13.60 -8.65
C ALA A 101 -6.26 -14.63 -9.79
N THR A 102 -7.37 -14.79 -10.51
CA THR A 102 -7.46 -15.71 -11.66
C THR A 102 -6.70 -15.20 -12.89
N ASN A 103 -6.46 -13.89 -12.99
CA ASN A 103 -5.96 -13.20 -14.19
C ASN A 103 -4.59 -12.53 -13.99
N ILE A 104 -3.86 -12.88 -12.93
CA ILE A 104 -2.51 -12.37 -12.68
C ILE A 104 -1.49 -13.51 -12.50
N HIS A 105 -0.22 -13.26 -12.81
CA HIS A 105 0.84 -14.26 -12.62
C HIS A 105 1.42 -14.25 -11.21
N THR A 106 2.13 -13.17 -10.87
CA THR A 106 2.91 -13.06 -9.64
C THR A 106 2.58 -11.74 -8.97
N ILE A 107 2.45 -11.77 -7.64
CA ILE A 107 2.39 -10.57 -6.81
C ILE A 107 3.72 -10.46 -6.07
N LEU A 108 4.43 -9.35 -6.27
CA LEU A 108 5.69 -9.05 -5.61
C LEU A 108 5.50 -7.84 -4.70
N CYS A 109 5.98 -7.95 -3.45
CA CYS A 109 6.14 -6.80 -2.57
C CYS A 109 7.60 -6.36 -2.63
N GLU A 110 7.83 -5.16 -3.15
CA GLU A 110 9.17 -4.59 -3.29
C GLU A 110 9.75 -4.18 -1.93
N GLN A 111 11.07 -4.16 -1.84
CA GLN A 111 11.75 -3.68 -0.64
C GLN A 111 11.34 -2.23 -0.35
N PRO A 112 11.02 -1.88 0.91
CA PRO A 112 10.65 -0.52 1.25
C PRO A 112 11.85 0.43 1.12
N TRP A 113 11.57 1.68 0.76
CA TRP A 113 12.55 2.75 0.64
C TRP A 113 12.03 4.06 1.26
N LEU A 114 12.86 5.10 1.27
CA LEU A 114 12.47 6.44 1.71
C LEU A 114 12.25 7.37 0.54
N TRP A 115 11.13 8.08 0.56
CA TRP A 115 10.94 9.29 -0.23
C TRP A 115 11.24 10.52 0.62
N ASN A 116 12.16 11.36 0.14
CA ASN A 116 12.42 12.68 0.67
C ASN A 116 11.65 13.70 -0.16
N LEU A 117 10.64 14.34 0.45
CA LEU A 117 9.83 15.41 -0.17
C LEU A 117 10.13 16.76 0.51
N GLY A 118 11.39 17.00 0.88
CA GLY A 118 11.86 18.21 1.54
C GLY A 118 11.61 18.16 3.04
N GLN A 119 10.57 18.87 3.52
CA GLN A 119 10.26 18.95 4.95
C GLN A 119 9.76 17.62 5.53
N ARG A 120 9.27 16.70 4.67
CA ARG A 120 8.73 15.40 5.09
C ARG A 120 9.45 14.25 4.41
N HIS A 121 9.68 13.20 5.20
CA HIS A 121 10.17 11.92 4.72
C HIS A 121 9.06 10.89 4.83
N TYR A 122 8.93 10.02 3.83
CA TYR A 122 7.92 8.97 3.79
C TYR A 122 8.59 7.61 3.65
N ALA A 123 8.19 6.66 4.48
CA ALA A 123 8.49 5.27 4.27
C ALA A 123 7.47 4.71 3.28
N VAL A 124 7.98 4.17 2.17
CA VAL A 124 7.17 3.71 1.05
C VAL A 124 7.59 2.31 0.65
N THR A 125 6.64 1.56 0.10
CA THR A 125 6.89 0.27 -0.56
C THR A 125 6.00 0.18 -1.79
N ALA A 126 6.27 -0.80 -2.64
CA ALA A 126 5.46 -1.05 -3.82
C ALA A 126 4.98 -2.50 -3.87
N ILE A 127 3.77 -2.66 -4.40
CA ILE A 127 3.21 -3.97 -4.74
C ILE A 127 3.11 -4.01 -6.25
N ARG A 128 3.75 -5.00 -6.86
CA ARG A 128 3.77 -5.22 -8.29
C ARG A 128 2.98 -6.47 -8.62
N PHE A 129 2.16 -6.39 -9.67
CA PHE A 129 1.54 -7.56 -10.27
C PHE A 129 1.40 -7.39 -11.79
N GLN A 130 1.30 -8.50 -12.52
CA GLN A 130 1.18 -8.51 -13.98
C GLN A 130 -0.09 -9.24 -14.39
N LYS A 131 -0.85 -8.64 -15.31
CA LYS A 131 -2.03 -9.24 -15.93
C LYS A 131 -1.59 -10.31 -16.92
N LYS A 132 -2.27 -11.47 -16.90
CA LYS A 132 -2.04 -12.56 -17.85
C LYS A 132 -2.32 -12.09 -19.28
N VAL A 133 -1.71 -12.77 -20.23
CA VAL A 133 -2.10 -12.73 -21.64
C VAL A 133 -3.16 -13.82 -21.83
N SER A 134 -4.33 -13.46 -22.38
CA SER A 134 -5.42 -14.41 -22.65
C SER A 134 -5.13 -15.25 -23.90
#